data_AF-A0A925XX95-F1
#
_entry.id   AF-A0A925XX95-F1
#
_cell.length_a   1.000
_cell.length_b   1.000
_cell.length_c   1.000
_cell.angle_alpha   90.00
_cell.angle_beta   90.00
_cell.angle_gamma   90.00
#
_symmetry.space_group_name_H-M   'P 1'
#
loop_
_entity.id
_entity.type
_entity.pdbx_description
1 polymer ?
#
loop_
_entity_poly.entity_id
_entity_poly.type
_entity_poly.pdbx_seq_one_letter_code
_entity_poly.pdbx_strand_id
1 'polypeptide(L)'
;MHLSSPGPDSRAMLCCDLLAHTFRSRLALASTALLMSGLCLGTPAQAQTMQGGDVVAASVNLSGSARRIPSSFTGFSIEFTQILAYTGRTPENVNTDFSQLLKNIGQLDNGLPLIRIGGNTAEKVWYNPDGQPMPPGITFDITPTYLEALGASFSHSGAKLLMGLNLAMDDPDFAVELAREAWARIPHDRILAFQISNEANIFPYKTYYTDPSTGKAVPIRPSDWTFDEYISEFNAHKNALYNRVSTSLPLNGPVFSGGSKDDGRWKNY
;
A
#
# COMPACT_ATOMS: atom_id res chain seq x y z
N MET A 1 31.06 28.19 -51.27
CA MET A 1 32.40 28.27 -51.88
C MET A 1 33.41 28.21 -50.73
N HIS A 2 34.24 27.16 -50.72
CA HIS A 2 35.42 26.85 -49.87
C HIS A 2 35.33 26.91 -48.33
N LEU A 3 35.40 25.77 -47.62
CA LEU A 3 36.59 25.02 -47.14
C LEU A 3 37.31 25.77 -45.98
N SER A 4 37.44 25.21 -44.78
CA SER A 4 38.47 24.21 -44.48
C SER A 4 38.24 23.45 -43.16
N SER A 5 38.68 22.18 -43.16
CA SER A 5 38.84 21.26 -42.02
C SER A 5 40.07 21.63 -41.15
N PRO A 6 40.24 21.03 -39.95
CA PRO A 6 41.14 19.88 -39.88
C PRO A 6 40.58 18.69 -39.07
N GLY A 7 41.05 17.49 -39.44
CA GLY A 7 40.74 16.21 -38.82
C GLY A 7 41.70 15.84 -37.67
N PRO A 8 42.17 14.58 -37.60
CA PRO A 8 41.85 13.69 -36.48
C PRO A 8 43.09 13.26 -35.65
N ASP A 9 42.83 12.38 -34.68
CA ASP A 9 43.74 11.49 -33.93
C ASP A 9 44.31 11.94 -32.57
N SER A 10 43.88 11.20 -31.55
CA SER A 10 44.78 10.56 -30.58
C SER A 10 44.19 9.22 -30.10
N ARG A 11 44.58 8.16 -30.82
CA ARG A 11 44.95 6.77 -30.43
C ARG A 11 44.80 6.40 -28.94
N ALA A 12 44.08 5.35 -28.53
CA ALA A 12 44.23 3.89 -28.72
C ALA A 12 45.16 3.17 -27.69
N MET A 13 44.57 2.30 -26.85
CA MET A 13 45.08 0.98 -26.37
C MET A 13 44.03 0.37 -25.41
N LEU A 14 43.28 -0.68 -25.81
CA LEU A 14 43.43 -2.12 -25.45
C LEU A 14 43.33 -2.39 -23.94
N CYS A 15 42.60 -3.38 -23.41
CA CYS A 15 42.17 -4.68 -23.92
C CYS A 15 41.15 -5.34 -22.97
N CYS A 16 40.29 -6.25 -23.49
CA CYS A 16 39.90 -7.58 -22.95
C CYS A 16 39.59 -7.77 -21.44
N ASP A 17 38.48 -8.36 -20.96
CA ASP A 17 37.85 -9.65 -21.30
C ASP A 17 36.43 -9.76 -20.66
N LEU A 18 35.37 -10.13 -21.42
CA LEU A 18 34.67 -11.45 -21.48
C LEU A 18 34.00 -11.89 -20.16
N LEU A 19 32.68 -12.00 -19.99
CA LEU A 19 31.64 -12.79 -20.67
C LEU A 19 31.99 -14.26 -21.00
N ALA A 20 31.18 -15.15 -20.40
CA ALA A 20 30.90 -16.54 -20.74
C ALA A 20 32.00 -17.60 -20.49
N HIS A 21 31.67 -18.61 -19.67
CA HIS A 21 31.56 -19.98 -20.17
C HIS A 21 31.06 -20.97 -19.10
N THR A 22 29.93 -21.60 -19.40
CA THR A 22 29.63 -22.99 -19.06
C THR A 22 30.59 -23.92 -19.82
N PHE A 23 31.10 -24.98 -19.18
CA PHE A 23 31.09 -26.38 -19.64
C PHE A 23 32.09 -27.29 -18.90
N ARG A 24 31.54 -28.41 -18.43
CA ARG A 24 32.08 -29.72 -17.99
C ARG A 24 33.49 -30.13 -18.53
N SER A 25 34.30 -30.81 -17.69
CA SER A 25 34.67 -32.26 -17.80
C SER A 25 36.09 -32.61 -17.29
N ARG A 26 36.12 -33.47 -16.24
CA ARG A 26 36.96 -34.68 -15.95
C ARG A 26 38.48 -34.79 -16.30
N LEU A 27 39.16 -35.52 -15.37
CA LEU A 27 40.47 -36.23 -15.41
C LEU A 27 41.70 -35.34 -15.12
N ALA A 28 42.72 -35.72 -14.34
CA ALA A 28 43.19 -37.01 -13.82
C ALA A 28 44.02 -36.84 -12.52
N LEU A 29 44.29 -37.97 -11.85
CA LEU A 29 45.09 -38.17 -10.64
C LEU A 29 46.55 -37.68 -10.76
N ALA A 30 47.16 -37.28 -9.63
CA ALA A 30 48.35 -37.95 -9.06
C ALA A 30 48.84 -37.33 -7.72
N SER A 31 48.73 -38.12 -6.65
CA SER A 31 49.73 -38.42 -5.60
C SER A 31 50.71 -37.33 -5.13
N THR A 32 50.61 -36.98 -3.84
CA THR A 32 51.67 -37.26 -2.85
C THR A 32 51.16 -37.11 -1.43
N ALA A 33 51.20 -38.19 -0.66
CA ALA A 33 51.07 -38.17 0.79
C ALA A 33 52.41 -37.70 1.39
N LEU A 34 52.38 -36.70 2.26
CA LEU A 34 53.46 -36.44 3.20
C LEU A 34 52.85 -36.29 4.59
N LEU A 35 53.31 -37.18 5.48
CA LEU A 35 53.01 -37.19 6.90
C LEU A 35 53.45 -35.87 7.56
N MET A 36 52.51 -35.22 8.25
CA MET A 36 52.83 -34.37 9.41
C MET A 36 51.98 -34.82 10.58
N SER A 37 52.58 -35.71 11.38
CA SER A 37 52.10 -36.14 12.68
C SER A 37 52.24 -34.98 13.67
N GLY A 38 51.34 -34.01 13.59
CA GLY A 38 51.17 -33.02 14.65
C GLY A 38 50.29 -33.62 15.74
N LEU A 39 50.89 -33.92 16.90
CA LEU A 39 50.16 -34.16 18.14
C LEU A 39 49.38 -32.88 18.49
N CYS A 40 48.16 -32.74 17.97
CA CYS A 40 47.15 -31.90 18.59
C CYS A 40 46.67 -32.64 19.82
N LEU A 41 47.29 -32.37 20.98
CA LEU A 41 46.63 -32.55 22.27
C LEU A 41 45.45 -31.58 22.29
N GLY A 42 44.37 -31.96 21.60
CA GLY A 42 43.09 -31.27 21.69
C GLY A 42 42.64 -31.37 23.13
N THR A 43 42.58 -30.24 23.82
CA THR A 43 41.74 -30.13 25.00
C THR A 43 40.36 -30.67 24.59
N PRO A 44 39.78 -31.63 25.33
CA PRO A 44 38.42 -32.06 25.02
C PRO A 44 37.56 -30.81 25.06
N ALA A 45 36.98 -30.44 23.92
CA ALA A 45 35.97 -29.41 23.88
C ALA A 45 34.90 -29.87 24.86
N GLN A 46 34.78 -29.19 25.99
CA GLN A 46 33.66 -29.39 26.90
C GLN A 46 32.42 -29.05 26.08
N ALA A 47 31.73 -30.10 25.62
CA ALA A 47 30.39 -29.97 25.13
C ALA A 47 29.61 -29.30 26.26
N GLN A 48 29.31 -28.02 26.09
CA GLN A 48 28.33 -27.38 26.94
C GLN A 48 27.05 -28.14 26.68
N THR A 49 26.64 -28.97 27.63
CA THR A 49 25.29 -29.49 27.70
C THR A 49 24.39 -28.26 27.64
N MET A 50 23.74 -28.05 26.49
CA MET A 50 22.64 -27.11 26.42
C MET A 50 21.66 -27.57 27.50
N GLN A 51 21.46 -26.75 28.53
CA GLN A 51 20.38 -27.01 29.48
C GLN A 51 19.12 -27.11 28.64
N GLY A 52 18.52 -28.31 28.60
CA GLY A 52 17.23 -28.51 27.95
C GLY A 52 16.28 -27.52 28.61
N GLY A 53 15.80 -26.55 27.84
CA GLY A 53 14.83 -25.58 28.34
C GLY A 53 13.61 -26.30 28.91
N ASP A 54 12.91 -25.64 29.83
CA ASP A 54 11.70 -26.18 30.42
C ASP A 54 10.73 -26.64 29.32
N VAL A 55 10.29 -27.90 29.40
CA VAL A 55 9.29 -28.44 28.48
C VAL A 55 7.93 -27.88 28.87
N VAL A 56 7.41 -26.94 28.08
CA VAL A 56 6.06 -26.42 28.24
C VAL A 56 5.10 -27.30 27.43
N ALA A 57 4.12 -27.90 28.12
CA ALA A 57 3.01 -28.59 27.46
C ALA A 57 1.90 -27.60 27.09
N ALA A 58 1.50 -27.58 25.82
CA ALA A 58 0.33 -26.86 25.34
C ALA A 58 -0.77 -27.85 24.95
N SER A 59 -2.01 -27.59 25.35
CA SER A 59 -3.18 -28.36 24.94
C SER A 59 -4.16 -27.47 24.17
N VAL A 60 -4.79 -28.03 23.14
CA VAL A 60 -5.80 -27.34 22.32
C VAL A 60 -7.16 -27.90 22.68
N ASN A 61 -8.08 -27.04 23.11
CA ASN A 61 -9.46 -27.41 23.35
C ASN A 61 -10.34 -27.00 22.15
N LEU A 62 -10.76 -27.97 21.35
CA LEU A 62 -11.63 -27.74 20.18
C LEU A 62 -13.13 -27.66 20.53
N SER A 63 -13.54 -27.96 21.76
CA SER A 63 -14.94 -27.84 22.22
C SER A 63 -15.25 -26.49 22.88
N GLY A 64 -14.25 -25.62 23.01
CA GLY A 64 -14.44 -24.25 23.50
C GLY A 64 -15.14 -23.33 22.48
N SER A 65 -15.64 -22.18 22.94
CA SER A 65 -16.18 -21.15 22.06
C SER A 65 -15.05 -20.50 21.25
N ALA A 66 -15.16 -20.50 19.92
CA ALA A 66 -14.21 -19.88 19.01
C ALA A 66 -14.93 -18.95 18.02
N ARG A 67 -14.23 -17.89 17.59
CA ARG A 67 -14.70 -17.04 16.49
C ARG A 67 -14.21 -17.61 15.17
N ARG A 68 -15.11 -17.72 14.20
CA ARG A 68 -14.74 -18.05 12.83
C ARG A 68 -13.91 -16.90 12.25
N ILE A 69 -12.73 -17.21 11.73
CA ILE A 69 -11.98 -16.26 10.91
C ILE A 69 -12.75 -16.11 9.59
N PRO A 70 -13.24 -14.90 9.25
CA PRO A 70 -13.97 -14.67 8.01
C PRO A 70 -13.12 -14.99 6.78
N SER A 71 -13.79 -15.21 5.64
CA SER A 71 -13.07 -15.24 4.38
C SER A 71 -12.47 -13.88 4.05
N SER A 72 -11.33 -13.84 3.37
CA SER A 72 -10.62 -12.59 3.05
C SER A 72 -10.30 -11.75 4.29
N PHE A 73 -9.94 -12.41 5.39
CA PHE A 73 -9.52 -11.72 6.62
C PHE A 73 -8.18 -10.98 6.42
N THR A 74 -7.27 -11.56 5.63
CA THR A 74 -6.01 -10.91 5.25
C THR A 74 -6.28 -9.75 4.29
N GLY A 75 -5.53 -8.67 4.41
CA GLY A 75 -5.58 -7.55 3.48
C GLY A 75 -4.36 -6.65 3.53
N PHE A 76 -4.26 -5.78 2.54
CA PHE A 76 -3.21 -4.77 2.42
C PHE A 76 -3.85 -3.37 2.41
N SER A 77 -3.22 -2.42 3.09
CA SER A 77 -3.55 -1.00 2.98
C SER A 77 -2.47 -0.30 2.18
N ILE A 78 -2.85 0.41 1.13
CA ILE A 78 -1.95 1.09 0.18
C ILE A 78 -2.43 2.53 -0.03
N GLU A 79 -1.51 3.48 -0.13
CA GLU A 79 -1.84 4.88 -0.39
C GLU A 79 -2.28 5.09 -1.86
N PHE A 80 -3.14 6.08 -2.12
CA PHE A 80 -3.61 6.42 -3.47
C PHE A 80 -2.45 6.69 -4.44
N THR A 81 -1.39 7.34 -3.95
CA THR A 81 -0.22 7.67 -4.77
C THR A 81 0.62 6.44 -5.17
N GLN A 82 0.40 5.29 -4.53
CA GLN A 82 1.24 4.11 -4.68
C GLN A 82 0.55 2.94 -5.38
N ILE A 83 -0.78 2.84 -5.32
CA ILE A 83 -1.50 1.63 -5.76
C ILE A 83 -1.25 1.26 -7.23
N LEU A 84 -1.10 2.24 -8.13
CA LEU A 84 -0.84 1.95 -9.55
C LEU A 84 0.56 1.38 -9.81
N ALA A 85 1.52 1.53 -8.88
CA ALA A 85 2.80 0.84 -8.96
C ALA A 85 2.65 -0.68 -8.76
N TYR A 86 1.63 -1.10 -7.99
CA TYR A 86 1.31 -2.51 -7.76
C TYR A 86 0.36 -3.06 -8.80
N THR A 87 -0.64 -2.28 -9.21
CA THR A 87 -1.78 -2.76 -10.02
C THR A 87 -1.59 -2.56 -11.53
N GLY A 88 -0.66 -1.69 -11.94
CA GLY A 88 -0.54 -1.24 -13.33
C GLY A 88 -1.14 0.16 -13.50
N ARG A 89 -0.66 0.91 -14.51
CA ARG A 89 -1.01 2.34 -14.69
C ARG A 89 -2.10 2.59 -15.72
N THR A 90 -2.42 1.59 -16.54
CA THR A 90 -3.46 1.68 -17.59
C THR A 90 -4.28 0.39 -17.60
N PRO A 91 -5.54 0.43 -18.09
CA PRO A 91 -6.36 -0.77 -18.17
C PRO A 91 -5.80 -1.86 -19.08
N GLU A 92 -4.99 -1.52 -20.09
CA GLU A 92 -4.33 -2.47 -21.01
C GLU A 92 -3.07 -3.11 -20.40
N ASN A 93 -2.50 -2.50 -19.37
CA ASN A 93 -1.23 -2.91 -18.78
C ASN A 93 -1.37 -3.15 -17.26
N VAL A 94 -2.28 -4.07 -16.91
CA VAL A 94 -2.42 -4.58 -15.54
C VAL A 94 -1.18 -5.36 -15.14
N ASN A 95 -0.72 -5.19 -13.90
CA ASN A 95 0.37 -5.98 -13.34
C ASN A 95 -0.13 -7.40 -12.99
N THR A 96 0.22 -8.35 -13.84
CA THR A 96 -0.16 -9.76 -13.66
C THR A 96 0.55 -10.44 -12.50
N ASP A 97 1.77 -10.00 -12.15
CA ASP A 97 2.54 -10.60 -11.06
C ASP A 97 1.91 -10.28 -9.71
N PHE A 98 1.50 -9.02 -9.51
CA PHE A 98 0.75 -8.63 -8.32
C PHE A 98 -0.57 -9.38 -8.22
N SER A 99 -1.29 -9.51 -9.33
CA SER A 99 -2.53 -10.28 -9.37
C SER A 99 -2.32 -11.76 -9.03
N GLN A 100 -1.23 -12.37 -9.50
CA GLN A 100 -0.88 -13.75 -9.18
C GLN A 100 -0.46 -13.90 -7.70
N LEU A 101 0.25 -12.92 -7.14
CA LEU A 101 0.56 -12.89 -5.71
C LEU A 101 -0.71 -12.92 -4.86
N LEU A 102 -1.71 -12.10 -5.17
CA LEU A 102 -2.99 -12.09 -4.45
C LEU A 102 -3.71 -13.44 -4.55
N LYS A 103 -3.69 -14.08 -5.73
CA LYS A 103 -4.24 -15.42 -5.95
C LYS A 103 -3.51 -16.47 -5.13
N ASN A 104 -2.18 -16.43 -5.07
CA ASN A 104 -1.38 -17.35 -4.28
C ASN A 104 -1.69 -17.22 -2.79
N ILE A 105 -1.79 -15.99 -2.26
CA ILE A 105 -2.18 -15.77 -0.87
C ILE A 105 -3.59 -16.30 -0.63
N GLY A 106 -4.54 -16.02 -1.52
CA GLY A 106 -5.91 -16.49 -1.38
C GLY A 106 -6.10 -18.01 -1.49
N GLN A 107 -5.13 -18.74 -2.03
CA GLN A 107 -5.10 -20.21 -1.99
C GLN A 107 -4.58 -20.75 -0.66
N LEU A 108 -3.72 -20.00 0.02
CA LEU A 108 -3.16 -20.36 1.33
C LEU A 108 -4.05 -19.90 2.49
N ASP A 109 -4.80 -18.81 2.28
CA ASP A 109 -5.77 -18.25 3.23
C ASP A 109 -7.21 -18.63 2.82
N ASN A 110 -8.18 -18.28 3.65
CA ASN A 110 -9.60 -18.46 3.38
C ASN A 110 -10.13 -17.37 2.41
N GLY A 111 -9.53 -17.22 1.22
CA GLY A 111 -9.96 -16.29 0.17
C GLY A 111 -8.98 -15.15 -0.14
N LEU A 112 -9.22 -14.43 -1.24
CA LEU A 112 -8.32 -13.39 -1.74
C LEU A 112 -8.13 -12.25 -0.72
N PRO A 113 -6.92 -11.68 -0.59
CA PRO A 113 -6.71 -10.53 0.28
C PRO A 113 -7.57 -9.33 -0.12
N LEU A 114 -8.08 -8.60 0.87
CA LEU A 114 -8.70 -7.29 0.66
C LEU A 114 -7.62 -6.24 0.35
N ILE A 115 -7.92 -5.32 -0.56
CA ILE A 115 -7.08 -4.15 -0.81
C ILE A 115 -7.82 -2.91 -0.33
N ARG A 116 -7.24 -2.21 0.65
CA ARG A 116 -7.70 -0.90 1.09
C ARG A 116 -6.85 0.19 0.45
N ILE A 117 -7.45 1.06 -0.33
CA ILE A 117 -6.79 2.27 -0.84
C ILE A 117 -7.20 3.42 0.05
N GLY A 118 -6.26 4.07 0.72
CA GLY A 118 -6.58 5.18 1.61
C GLY A 118 -5.36 5.77 2.25
N GLY A 119 -5.40 5.96 3.57
CA GLY A 119 -4.28 6.47 4.36
C GLY A 119 -4.29 8.00 4.40
N ASN A 120 -3.14 8.60 4.69
CA ASN A 120 -3.07 10.07 4.72
C ASN A 120 -3.34 10.68 3.34
N THR A 121 -3.05 9.96 2.26
CA THR A 121 -3.32 10.42 0.90
C THR A 121 -4.80 10.45 0.56
N ALA A 122 -5.67 9.71 1.26
CA ALA A 122 -7.13 9.79 1.04
C ALA A 122 -7.67 11.20 1.26
N GLU A 123 -7.05 11.96 2.16
CA GLU A 123 -7.39 13.35 2.45
C GLU A 123 -6.73 14.34 1.47
N LYS A 124 -5.95 13.84 0.50
CA LYS A 124 -5.13 14.62 -0.43
C LYS A 124 -5.50 14.41 -1.89
N VAL A 125 -6.48 13.55 -2.15
CA VAL A 125 -6.93 13.24 -3.50
C VAL A 125 -8.17 14.02 -3.90
N TRP A 126 -8.28 14.32 -5.18
CA TRP A 126 -9.46 14.89 -5.81
C TRP A 126 -9.69 14.21 -7.17
N TYR A 127 -10.93 13.85 -7.48
CA TYR A 127 -11.29 13.47 -8.85
C TYR A 127 -11.29 14.70 -9.75
N ASN A 128 -10.29 14.80 -10.64
CA ASN A 128 -10.02 15.98 -11.44
C ASN A 128 -9.80 15.59 -12.91
N PRO A 129 -10.88 15.27 -13.65
CA PRO A 129 -10.79 14.76 -15.02
C PRO A 129 -10.25 15.80 -16.00
N ASP A 130 -10.48 17.08 -15.73
CA ASP A 130 -10.12 18.18 -16.61
C ASP A 130 -8.79 18.85 -16.25
N GLY A 131 -8.07 18.33 -15.24
CA GLY A 131 -6.77 18.87 -14.82
C GLY A 131 -6.85 20.31 -14.32
N GLN A 132 -7.93 20.65 -13.60
CA GLN A 132 -8.11 21.96 -12.99
C GLN A 132 -7.03 22.23 -11.93
N PRO A 133 -6.71 23.49 -11.64
CA PRO A 133 -5.78 23.82 -10.55
C PRO A 133 -6.23 23.20 -9.23
N MET A 134 -5.34 22.41 -8.60
CA MET A 134 -5.63 21.75 -7.34
C MET A 134 -5.88 22.78 -6.23
N PRO A 135 -6.98 22.65 -5.46
CA PRO A 135 -7.22 23.53 -4.32
C PRO A 135 -6.20 23.26 -3.20
N PRO A 136 -6.02 24.20 -2.26
CA PRO A 136 -5.10 24.03 -1.14
C PRO A 136 -5.33 22.71 -0.39
N GLY A 137 -4.25 21.99 -0.15
CA GLY A 137 -4.27 20.71 0.57
C GLY A 137 -4.45 19.49 -0.33
N ILE A 138 -4.91 19.62 -1.57
CA ILE A 138 -4.89 18.54 -2.56
C ILE A 138 -3.50 18.45 -3.19
N THR A 139 -2.98 17.23 -3.32
CA THR A 139 -1.64 16.98 -3.89
C THR A 139 -1.63 15.85 -4.91
N PHE A 140 -2.79 15.27 -5.23
CA PHE A 140 -2.88 14.16 -6.17
C PHE A 140 -4.24 14.12 -6.88
N ASP A 141 -4.19 14.15 -8.21
CA ASP A 141 -5.38 14.00 -9.04
C ASP A 141 -5.73 12.53 -9.28
N ILE A 142 -7.02 12.22 -9.17
CA ILE A 142 -7.62 11.00 -9.65
C ILE A 142 -8.27 11.31 -10.99
N THR A 143 -7.84 10.60 -12.03
CA THR A 143 -8.34 10.76 -13.39
C THR A 143 -9.24 9.60 -13.80
N PRO A 144 -10.00 9.72 -14.89
CA PRO A 144 -10.72 8.58 -15.47
C PRO A 144 -9.81 7.36 -15.71
N THR A 145 -8.64 7.57 -16.31
CA THR A 145 -7.66 6.50 -16.60
C THR A 145 -7.14 5.83 -15.32
N TYR A 146 -6.97 6.59 -14.24
CA TYR A 146 -6.60 6.02 -12.93
C TYR A 146 -7.67 5.01 -12.46
N LEU A 147 -8.95 5.40 -12.53
CA LEU A 147 -10.06 4.55 -12.10
C LEU A 147 -10.29 3.35 -13.04
N GLU A 148 -10.09 3.54 -14.34
CA GLU A 148 -10.12 2.45 -15.34
C GLU A 148 -9.01 1.43 -15.10
N ALA A 149 -7.79 1.88 -14.81
CA ALA A 149 -6.67 1.00 -14.46
C ALA A 149 -6.97 0.17 -13.20
N LEU A 150 -7.55 0.80 -12.17
CA LEU A 150 -8.03 0.07 -10.99
C LEU A 150 -9.13 -0.93 -11.36
N GLY A 151 -10.13 -0.52 -12.13
CA GLY A 151 -11.22 -1.40 -12.58
C GLY A 151 -10.71 -2.65 -13.30
N ALA A 152 -9.77 -2.48 -14.23
CA ALA A 152 -9.12 -3.59 -14.93
C ALA A 152 -8.32 -4.49 -13.98
N SER A 153 -7.54 -3.92 -13.06
CA SER A 153 -6.73 -4.69 -12.10
C SER A 153 -7.60 -5.47 -11.11
N PHE A 154 -8.69 -4.90 -10.60
CA PHE A 154 -9.59 -5.59 -9.68
C PHE A 154 -10.44 -6.64 -10.40
N SER A 155 -10.78 -6.42 -11.66
CA SER A 155 -11.39 -7.46 -12.51
C SER A 155 -10.44 -8.64 -12.74
N HIS A 156 -9.16 -8.36 -13.02
CA HIS A 156 -8.17 -9.40 -13.33
C HIS A 156 -7.71 -10.20 -12.08
N SER A 157 -7.54 -9.52 -10.95
CA SER A 157 -7.13 -10.16 -9.69
C SER A 157 -8.29 -10.87 -8.99
N GLY A 158 -9.51 -10.34 -9.12
CA GLY A 158 -10.68 -10.78 -8.36
C GLY A 158 -10.72 -10.29 -6.91
N ALA A 159 -9.71 -9.52 -6.47
CA ALA A 159 -9.66 -8.98 -5.12
C ALA A 159 -10.83 -8.01 -4.87
N LYS A 160 -11.15 -7.77 -3.60
CA LYS A 160 -12.11 -6.71 -3.22
C LYS A 160 -11.37 -5.46 -2.76
N LEU A 161 -11.99 -4.33 -3.02
CA LEU A 161 -11.51 -2.98 -2.79
C LEU A 161 -12.32 -2.32 -1.67
N LEU A 162 -11.61 -1.73 -0.72
CA LEU A 162 -12.14 -0.72 0.18
C LEU A 162 -11.48 0.62 -0.19
N MET A 163 -12.23 1.58 -0.70
CA MET A 163 -11.69 2.83 -1.26
C MET A 163 -11.99 4.03 -0.36
N GLY A 164 -10.95 4.76 0.06
CA GLY A 164 -11.09 5.98 0.84
C GLY A 164 -11.73 7.13 0.07
N LEU A 165 -12.45 7.99 0.79
CA LEU A 165 -13.02 9.24 0.32
C LEU A 165 -12.52 10.38 1.21
N ASN A 166 -12.26 11.54 0.59
CA ASN A 166 -11.71 12.72 1.22
C ASN A 166 -12.78 13.42 2.09
N LEU A 167 -12.53 13.52 3.40
CA LEU A 167 -13.33 14.31 4.34
C LEU A 167 -12.66 15.66 4.63
N ALA A 168 -11.33 15.73 4.55
CA ALA A 168 -10.56 16.92 4.85
C ALA A 168 -10.95 18.15 4.01
N MET A 169 -11.42 17.96 2.77
CA MET A 169 -11.93 19.03 1.91
C MET A 169 -13.18 19.75 2.45
N ASP A 170 -13.88 19.18 3.42
CA ASP A 170 -15.11 19.74 4.03
C ASP A 170 -16.21 20.06 3.00
N ASP A 171 -16.28 19.27 1.94
CA ASP A 171 -17.30 19.40 0.91
C ASP A 171 -17.69 18.00 0.39
N PRO A 172 -18.92 17.54 0.69
CA PRO A 172 -19.42 16.25 0.25
C PRO A 172 -19.39 16.04 -1.27
N ASP A 173 -19.39 17.10 -2.08
CA ASP A 173 -19.43 16.99 -3.54
C ASP A 173 -18.18 16.31 -4.09
N PHE A 174 -17.01 16.58 -3.51
CA PHE A 174 -15.75 15.93 -3.87
C PHE A 174 -15.79 14.42 -3.63
N ALA A 175 -16.37 14.00 -2.50
CA ALA A 175 -16.54 12.58 -2.17
C ALA A 175 -17.58 11.92 -3.08
N VAL A 176 -18.68 12.62 -3.39
CA VAL A 176 -19.72 12.14 -4.31
C VAL A 176 -19.18 11.92 -5.71
N GLU A 177 -18.39 12.85 -6.24
CA GLU A 177 -17.80 12.75 -7.58
C GLU A 177 -16.85 11.55 -7.67
N LEU A 178 -15.88 11.45 -6.75
CA LEU A 178 -14.96 10.32 -6.73
C LEU A 178 -15.70 8.98 -6.59
N ALA A 179 -16.66 8.89 -5.66
CA ALA A 179 -17.41 7.65 -5.45
C ALA A 179 -18.25 7.27 -6.67
N ARG A 180 -18.94 8.24 -7.30
CA ARG A 180 -19.74 8.01 -8.52
C ARG A 180 -18.87 7.48 -9.65
N GLU A 181 -17.73 8.12 -9.89
CA GLU A 181 -16.87 7.80 -11.02
C GLU A 181 -16.13 6.48 -10.81
N ALA A 182 -15.76 6.15 -9.57
CA ALA A 182 -15.24 4.85 -9.19
C ALA A 182 -16.30 3.75 -9.32
N TRP A 183 -17.52 4.00 -8.84
CA TRP A 183 -18.65 3.07 -8.95
C TRP A 183 -18.98 2.75 -10.42
N ALA A 184 -18.88 3.73 -11.32
CA ALA A 184 -19.11 3.53 -12.75
C ALA A 184 -18.02 2.72 -13.47
N ARG A 185 -16.78 2.68 -12.95
CA ARG A 185 -15.60 2.11 -13.65
C ARG A 185 -15.03 0.85 -13.02
N ILE A 186 -15.30 0.64 -11.74
CA ILE A 186 -14.84 -0.54 -11.00
C ILE A 186 -16.06 -1.46 -10.82
N PRO A 187 -15.94 -2.77 -11.14
CA PRO A 187 -17.07 -3.67 -10.98
C PRO A 187 -17.61 -3.65 -9.55
N HIS A 188 -18.93 -3.46 -9.39
CA HIS A 188 -19.54 -3.25 -8.08
C HIS A 188 -19.28 -4.42 -7.10
N ASP A 189 -19.19 -5.64 -7.61
CA ASP A 189 -18.89 -6.84 -6.81
C ASP A 189 -17.44 -6.90 -6.30
N ARG A 190 -16.57 -6.05 -6.85
CA ARG A 190 -15.21 -5.81 -6.35
C ARG A 190 -15.16 -4.69 -5.33
N ILE A 191 -16.15 -3.81 -5.22
CA ILE A 191 -16.16 -2.76 -4.19
C ILE A 191 -16.79 -3.34 -2.92
N LEU A 192 -15.97 -3.54 -1.89
CA LEU A 192 -16.44 -3.91 -0.56
C LEU A 192 -17.13 -2.75 0.12
N ALA A 193 -16.51 -1.57 0.11
CA ALA A 193 -17.05 -0.34 0.68
C ALA A 193 -16.26 0.89 0.20
N PHE A 194 -16.92 2.05 0.23
CA PHE A 194 -16.24 3.34 0.29
C PHE A 194 -16.05 3.74 1.76
N GLN A 195 -14.87 4.20 2.10
CA GLN A 195 -14.52 4.60 3.46
C GLN A 195 -14.47 6.12 3.55
N ILE A 196 -15.34 6.71 4.36
CA ILE A 196 -15.31 8.15 4.60
C ILE A 196 -14.20 8.43 5.60
N SER A 197 -13.19 9.21 5.16
CA SER A 197 -12.05 9.67 5.94
C SER A 197 -10.99 8.63 6.34
N ASN A 198 -9.85 9.12 6.84
CA ASN A 198 -8.76 8.43 7.50
C ASN A 198 -8.28 9.22 8.73
N GLU A 199 -8.43 8.64 9.92
CA GLU A 199 -7.92 9.16 11.19
C GLU A 199 -8.39 10.59 11.50
N ALA A 200 -9.69 10.82 11.30
CA ALA A 200 -10.32 12.13 11.55
C ALA A 200 -10.01 12.66 12.96
N ASN A 201 -9.93 11.79 13.97
CA ASN A 201 -9.63 12.16 15.36
C ASN A 201 -8.29 12.93 15.56
N ILE A 202 -7.40 12.93 14.56
CA ILE A 202 -6.14 13.71 14.62
C ILE A 202 -6.04 14.83 13.57
N PHE A 203 -7.14 15.18 12.90
CA PHE A 203 -7.22 16.32 11.98
C PHE A 203 -6.76 17.65 12.60
N PRO A 204 -7.08 17.97 13.87
CA PRO A 204 -6.58 19.17 14.53
C PRO A 204 -5.04 19.26 14.62
N TYR A 205 -4.34 18.13 14.52
CA TYR A 205 -2.88 18.03 14.66
C TYR A 205 -2.17 17.72 13.33
N LYS A 206 -2.91 17.56 12.25
CA LYS A 206 -2.37 17.28 10.92
C LYS A 206 -2.34 18.56 10.11
N THR A 207 -1.16 18.93 9.62
CA THR A 207 -1.03 20.00 8.62
C THR A 207 -1.71 19.55 7.33
N TYR A 208 -2.69 20.34 6.88
CA TYR A 208 -3.33 20.18 5.60
C TYR A 208 -2.49 20.79 4.48
N TYR A 209 -2.11 22.06 4.58
CA TYR A 209 -1.19 22.70 3.65
C TYR A 209 -0.41 23.81 4.34
N THR A 210 0.58 24.35 3.64
CA THR A 210 1.26 25.58 4.04
C THR A 210 0.71 26.72 3.22
N ASP A 211 0.15 27.74 3.88
CA ASP A 211 -0.34 28.93 3.20
C ASP A 211 0.84 29.62 2.48
N PRO A 212 0.81 29.75 1.14
CA PRO A 212 1.92 30.29 0.38
C PRO A 212 2.17 31.78 0.65
N SER A 213 1.16 32.52 1.15
CA SER A 213 1.28 33.94 1.44
C SER A 213 1.91 34.22 2.81
N THR A 214 1.67 33.36 3.79
CA THR A 214 2.14 33.55 5.18
C THR A 214 3.22 32.56 5.61
N GLY A 215 3.43 31.48 4.86
CA GLY A 215 4.32 30.36 5.22
C GLY A 215 3.82 29.53 6.40
N LYS A 216 2.60 29.77 6.89
CA LYS A 216 2.06 29.09 8.08
C LYS A 216 1.43 27.76 7.70
N ALA A 217 1.65 26.75 8.55
CA ALA A 217 0.93 25.48 8.46
C ALA A 217 -0.55 25.70 8.83
N VAL A 218 -1.44 25.26 7.95
CA VAL A 218 -2.90 25.24 8.16
C VAL A 218 -3.29 23.82 8.51
N PRO A 219 -3.94 23.55 9.65
CA PRO A 219 -4.39 22.21 10.00
C PRO A 219 -5.61 21.77 9.17
N ILE A 220 -5.93 20.47 9.16
CA ILE A 220 -7.13 19.96 8.46
C ILE A 220 -8.42 20.50 9.09
N ARG A 221 -8.44 20.55 10.41
CA ARG A 221 -9.51 21.16 11.21
C ARG A 221 -8.92 22.04 12.31
N PRO A 222 -9.66 23.03 12.82
CA PRO A 222 -9.27 23.82 13.98
C PRO A 222 -8.96 22.98 15.23
N SER A 223 -8.20 23.55 16.17
CA SER A 223 -7.78 22.85 17.38
C SER A 223 -8.94 22.44 18.30
N ASP A 224 -10.06 23.16 18.23
CA ASP A 224 -11.29 22.97 19.01
C ASP A 224 -12.32 22.06 18.33
N TRP A 225 -12.03 21.55 17.13
CA TRP A 225 -12.92 20.64 16.41
C TRP A 225 -13.21 19.35 17.21
N THR A 226 -14.48 18.99 17.25
CA THR A 226 -15.07 18.01 18.17
C THR A 226 -15.57 16.76 17.47
N PHE A 227 -15.88 15.73 18.27
CA PHE A 227 -16.54 14.52 17.74
C PHE A 227 -17.93 14.81 17.17
N ASP A 228 -18.71 15.72 17.77
CA ASP A 228 -20.05 16.06 17.28
C ASP A 228 -19.98 16.73 15.91
N GLU A 229 -19.00 17.60 15.69
CA GLU A 229 -18.72 18.20 14.38
C GLU A 229 -18.30 17.14 13.36
N TYR A 230 -17.45 16.18 13.75
CA TYR A 230 -17.14 15.04 12.88
C TYR A 230 -18.37 14.21 12.53
N ILE A 231 -19.24 13.91 13.48
CA ILE A 231 -20.47 13.14 13.21
C ILE A 231 -21.38 13.94 12.26
N SER A 232 -21.45 15.26 12.41
CA SER A 232 -22.17 16.14 11.49
C SER A 232 -21.59 16.05 10.07
N GLU A 233 -20.28 16.24 9.90
CA GLU A 233 -19.60 16.18 8.60
C GLU A 233 -19.69 14.79 7.97
N PHE A 234 -19.45 13.73 8.74
CA PHE A 234 -19.58 12.34 8.30
C PHE A 234 -21.00 12.04 7.81
N ASN A 235 -22.02 12.49 8.55
CA ASN A 235 -23.41 12.31 8.14
C ASN A 235 -23.75 13.12 6.90
N ALA A 236 -23.22 14.34 6.73
CA ALA A 236 -23.38 15.11 5.50
C ALA A 236 -22.81 14.35 4.29
N HIS A 237 -21.60 13.79 4.40
CA HIS A 237 -20.98 12.99 3.35
C HIS A 237 -21.78 11.71 3.06
N LYS A 238 -22.14 10.95 4.09
CA LYS A 238 -22.96 9.74 3.99
C LYS A 238 -24.29 10.01 3.27
N ASN A 239 -25.00 11.06 3.69
CA ASN A 239 -26.30 11.41 3.12
C ASN A 239 -26.15 11.87 1.65
N ALA A 240 -25.13 12.66 1.34
CA ALA A 240 -24.84 13.08 -0.03
C ALA A 240 -24.56 11.87 -0.94
N LEU A 241 -23.72 10.92 -0.49
CA LEU A 241 -23.40 9.68 -1.20
C LEU A 241 -24.65 8.84 -1.46
N TYR A 242 -25.50 8.63 -0.46
CA TYR A 242 -26.74 7.88 -0.64
C TYR A 242 -27.72 8.56 -1.59
N ASN A 243 -27.86 9.87 -1.50
CA ASN A 243 -28.82 10.62 -2.32
C ASN A 243 -28.35 10.81 -3.77
N ARG A 244 -27.04 10.88 -4.02
CA ARG A 244 -26.48 11.29 -5.33
C ARG A 244 -25.68 10.22 -6.05
N VAL A 245 -25.40 9.09 -5.41
CA VAL A 245 -24.69 7.94 -6.01
C VAL A 245 -25.57 6.71 -5.97
N SER A 246 -25.85 6.16 -4.77
CA SER A 246 -26.75 5.02 -4.60
C SER A 246 -27.11 4.82 -3.13
N THR A 247 -28.36 4.51 -2.83
CA THR A 247 -28.80 4.10 -1.48
C THR A 247 -28.26 2.74 -1.06
N SER A 248 -27.75 1.94 -2.01
CA SER A 248 -27.08 0.66 -1.76
C SER A 248 -25.56 0.77 -1.70
N LEU A 249 -25.00 1.99 -1.76
CA LEU A 249 -23.56 2.19 -1.75
C LEU A 249 -22.98 1.67 -0.42
N PRO A 250 -22.08 0.69 -0.41
CA PRO A 250 -21.53 0.20 0.84
C PRO A 250 -20.58 1.24 1.43
N LEU A 251 -20.81 1.65 2.68
CA LEU A 251 -20.01 2.66 3.38
C LEU A 251 -19.30 2.08 4.61
N ASN A 252 -18.11 2.59 4.89
CA ASN A 252 -17.27 2.27 6.04
C ASN A 252 -16.73 3.55 6.71
N GLY A 253 -16.44 3.45 8.00
CA GLY A 253 -15.90 4.50 8.86
C GLY A 253 -15.91 4.02 10.33
N PRO A 254 -15.35 4.76 11.28
CA PRO A 254 -14.75 6.10 11.14
C PRO A 254 -13.22 6.11 10.93
N VAL A 255 -12.58 4.95 11.04
CA VAL A 255 -11.13 4.71 10.85
C VAL A 255 -10.24 5.65 11.66
N PHE A 256 -10.45 5.65 12.98
CA PHE A 256 -9.66 6.45 13.92
C PHE A 256 -8.26 5.88 14.14
N SER A 257 -7.31 6.78 14.43
CA SER A 257 -5.96 6.44 14.87
C SER A 257 -6.00 6.03 16.35
N GLY A 258 -5.41 4.88 16.70
CA GLY A 258 -5.13 4.50 18.09
C GLY A 258 -3.72 4.94 18.49
N GLY A 259 -3.56 6.05 19.23
CA GLY A 259 -2.23 6.52 19.63
C GLY A 259 -2.20 7.81 20.45
N SER A 260 -1.01 8.20 20.93
CA SER A 260 -0.76 9.31 21.87
C SER A 260 -1.12 10.72 21.40
N LYS A 261 -1.52 10.87 20.13
CA LYS A 261 -2.03 12.13 19.56
C LYS A 261 -3.55 12.28 19.70
N ASP A 262 -4.24 11.22 20.13
CA ASP A 262 -5.62 11.32 20.61
C ASP A 262 -5.59 11.87 22.04
N ASP A 263 -5.90 13.15 22.17
CA ASP A 263 -5.93 13.85 23.46
C ASP A 263 -7.08 13.39 24.37
N GLY A 264 -7.90 12.45 23.91
CA GLY A 264 -8.97 11.87 24.68
C GLY A 264 -10.31 12.57 24.58
N ARG A 265 -10.41 13.64 23.78
CA ARG A 265 -11.72 14.21 23.43
C ARG A 265 -12.62 13.23 22.66
N TRP A 266 -12.03 12.14 22.16
CA TRP A 266 -12.69 11.11 21.35
C TRP A 266 -12.78 9.75 22.08
N LYS A 267 -12.24 9.63 23.30
CA LYS A 267 -12.03 8.35 24.03
C LYS A 267 -13.29 7.62 24.51
N ASN A 268 -14.47 8.23 24.40
CA ASN A 268 -15.74 7.62 24.80
C ASN A 268 -16.53 7.03 23.62
N TYR A 269 -15.88 6.85 22.45
CA TYR A 269 -16.46 6.29 21.23
C TYR A 269 -15.59 5.19 20.62
#